data_AF-A0A7Y5LQ06-F1
#
_entry.id   AF-A0A7Y5LQ06-F1
#
_cell.length_a   1.000
_cell.length_b   1.000
_cell.length_c   1.000
_cell.angle_alpha   90.00
_cell.angle_beta   90.00
_cell.angle_gamma   90.00
#
_symmetry.space_group_name_H-M   'P 1'
#
loop_
_entity.id
_entity.type
_entity.pdbx_description
1 polymer ?
#
loop_
_entity_poly.entity_id
_entity_poly.type
_entity_poly.pdbx_seq_one_letter_code
_entity_poly.pdbx_strand_id
1 'polypeptide(L)'
;MEYFEEPYHVAPLNAAAYHGAAHQAPMVFQVMVAKSRRGLSCGGVRVDFVARQDMASTPVVERNVPTGVLRIVSPAALEIVGYPERFGYLNNVATVLAELTESIDGDALAAEARRAPVAWVQRLGYLLVLVGGNELADHLHGVLAQRSVFTVPLAPWQNMEGAPRDARWQVAINTDVEPDA
;
A
#
# COMPACT_ATOMS: atom_id res chain seq x y z
N MET A 1 -22.77 0.02 -8.19
CA MET A 1 -21.82 0.72 -9.09
C MET A 1 -21.82 0.16 -10.51
N GLU A 2 -22.56 -0.92 -10.81
CA GLU A 2 -23.01 -1.24 -12.20
C GLU A 2 -23.56 0.00 -12.93
N TYR A 3 -24.24 0.88 -12.20
CA TYR A 3 -24.74 2.17 -12.69
C TYR A 3 -23.68 3.06 -13.38
N PHE A 4 -22.39 2.93 -13.04
CA PHE A 4 -21.32 3.77 -13.59
C PHE A 4 -20.34 3.03 -14.51
N GLU A 5 -20.47 1.71 -14.69
CA GLU A 5 -19.60 0.87 -15.54
C GLU A 5 -18.07 1.08 -15.33
N GLU A 6 -17.65 1.52 -14.14
CA GLU A 6 -16.24 1.82 -13.84
C GLU A 6 -15.68 0.86 -12.76
N PRO A 7 -14.43 0.38 -12.91
CA PRO A 7 -13.79 -0.44 -11.89
C PRO A 7 -13.59 0.38 -10.60
N TYR A 8 -14.01 -0.19 -9.47
CA TYR A 8 -13.79 0.38 -8.14
C TYR A 8 -13.27 -0.71 -7.21
N HIS A 9 -12.31 -0.34 -6.37
CA HIS A 9 -11.71 -1.23 -5.37
C HIS A 9 -11.78 -0.56 -4.01
N VAL A 10 -11.97 -1.34 -2.95
CA VAL A 10 -11.78 -0.86 -1.58
C VAL A 10 -10.32 -0.44 -1.43
N ALA A 11 -10.09 0.79 -0.98
CA ALA A 11 -8.76 1.34 -0.89
C ALA A 11 -7.96 0.70 0.25
N PRO A 12 -6.61 0.84 0.23
CA PRO A 12 -5.69 0.05 1.01
C PRO A 12 -5.93 0.10 2.51
N LEU A 13 -6.37 1.24 3.06
CA LEU A 13 -6.64 1.37 4.51
C LEU A 13 -7.80 0.49 4.96
N ASN A 14 -8.87 0.44 4.16
CA ASN A 14 -10.01 -0.42 4.44
C ASN A 14 -9.70 -1.87 4.05
N ALA A 15 -8.88 -2.08 3.01
CA ALA A 15 -8.38 -3.40 2.64
C ALA A 15 -7.56 -4.02 3.78
N ALA A 16 -6.62 -3.28 4.36
CA ALA A 16 -5.83 -3.68 5.52
C ALA A 16 -6.73 -4.10 6.69
N ALA A 17 -7.75 -3.30 7.02
CA ALA A 17 -8.76 -3.67 8.01
C ALA A 17 -9.49 -4.98 7.68
N TYR A 18 -9.89 -5.19 6.41
CA TYR A 18 -10.50 -6.45 5.98
C TYR A 18 -9.53 -7.64 6.02
N HIS A 19 -8.24 -7.41 5.85
CA HIS A 19 -7.17 -8.40 5.97
C HIS A 19 -6.72 -8.64 7.42
N GLY A 20 -7.38 -8.01 8.41
CA GLY A 20 -7.07 -8.17 9.83
C GLY A 20 -5.98 -7.23 10.35
N ALA A 21 -5.48 -6.34 9.49
CA ALA A 21 -4.41 -5.40 9.79
C ALA A 21 -4.93 -3.96 10.03
N ALA A 22 -5.79 -3.79 11.04
CA ALA A 22 -6.20 -2.48 11.51
C ALA A 22 -6.65 -2.52 12.97
N HIS A 23 -5.81 -1.96 13.86
CA HIS A 23 -6.15 -1.76 15.27
C HIS A 23 -7.33 -0.80 15.50
N GLN A 24 -7.66 0.07 14.53
CA GLN A 24 -8.81 0.96 14.58
C GLN A 24 -9.61 0.90 13.27
N ALA A 25 -10.95 0.86 13.39
CA ALA A 25 -11.83 0.97 12.25
C ALA A 25 -11.64 2.34 11.56
N PRO A 26 -11.38 2.40 10.25
CA PRO A 26 -11.22 3.67 9.56
C PRO A 26 -12.47 4.56 9.71
N MET A 27 -12.29 5.80 10.17
CA MET A 27 -13.38 6.78 10.26
C MET A 27 -13.90 7.23 8.89
N VAL A 28 -13.18 6.91 7.82
CA VAL A 28 -13.52 7.24 6.43
C VAL A 28 -13.38 6.00 5.56
N PHE A 29 -14.45 5.67 4.83
CA PHE A 29 -14.42 4.59 3.86
C PHE A 29 -13.74 5.09 2.58
N GLN A 30 -12.64 4.46 2.18
CA GLN A 30 -11.84 4.90 1.04
C GLN A 30 -12.05 3.95 -0.13
N VAL A 31 -12.24 4.50 -1.33
CA VAL A 31 -12.48 3.75 -2.56
C VAL A 31 -11.50 4.19 -3.64
N MET A 32 -10.77 3.25 -4.25
CA MET A 32 -9.98 3.53 -5.44
C MET A 32 -10.86 3.57 -6.68
N VAL A 33 -10.60 4.55 -7.56
CA VAL A 33 -11.35 4.81 -8.79
C VAL A 33 -10.40 5.19 -9.93
N ALA A 34 -10.81 4.93 -11.18
CA ALA A 34 -9.97 5.22 -12.35
C ALA A 34 -9.73 6.72 -12.61
N LYS A 35 -10.62 7.58 -12.11
CA LYS A 35 -10.58 9.04 -12.31
C LYS A 35 -10.85 9.75 -10.99
N SER A 36 -10.24 10.92 -10.81
CA SER A 36 -10.44 11.74 -9.61
C SER A 36 -11.92 12.08 -9.42
N ARG A 37 -12.40 11.91 -8.18
CA ARG A 37 -13.78 12.16 -7.77
C ARG A 37 -13.78 12.89 -6.44
N ARG A 38 -14.74 13.81 -6.25
CA ARG A 38 -14.93 14.48 -4.97
C ARG A 38 -15.47 13.48 -3.95
N GLY A 39 -14.96 13.54 -2.72
CA GLY A 39 -15.49 12.76 -1.60
C GLY A 39 -16.99 12.99 -1.41
N LEU A 40 -17.64 11.98 -0.83
CA LEU A 40 -19.07 11.98 -0.53
C LEU A 40 -19.26 11.96 0.99
N SER A 41 -20.27 12.68 1.46
CA SER A 41 -20.69 12.62 2.85
C SER A 41 -22.21 12.55 2.91
N CYS A 42 -22.73 11.59 3.65
CA CYS A 42 -24.16 11.40 3.88
C CYS A 42 -24.38 10.99 5.34
N GLY A 43 -24.95 11.89 6.15
CA GLY A 43 -25.03 11.69 7.59
C GLY A 43 -23.66 11.46 8.22
N GLY A 44 -23.51 10.38 8.99
CA GLY A 44 -22.23 9.98 9.60
C GLY A 44 -21.27 9.24 8.65
N VAL A 45 -21.68 8.94 7.41
CA VAL A 45 -20.85 8.21 6.46
C VAL A 45 -20.02 9.19 5.64
N ARG A 46 -18.70 9.01 5.65
CA ARG A 46 -17.75 9.71 4.78
C ARG A 46 -17.07 8.72 3.85
N VAL A 47 -17.09 9.03 2.56
CA VAL A 47 -16.41 8.26 1.51
C VAL A 47 -15.39 9.15 0.81
N ASP A 48 -14.14 8.72 0.79
CA ASP A 48 -13.07 9.39 0.04
C ASP A 48 -12.65 8.55 -1.17
N PHE A 49 -12.38 9.24 -2.28
CA PHE A 49 -11.96 8.60 -3.53
C PHE A 49 -10.47 8.80 -3.77
N VAL A 50 -9.77 7.72 -4.13
CA VAL A 50 -8.34 7.71 -4.48
C VAL A 50 -8.22 7.37 -5.96
N ALA A 51 -7.67 8.29 -6.76
CA ALA A 51 -7.49 8.05 -8.18
C ALA A 51 -6.28 7.15 -8.43
N ARG A 52 -6.46 6.10 -9.24
CA ARG A 52 -5.39 5.21 -9.69
C ARG A 52 -5.58 4.89 -11.18
N GLN A 53 -4.51 4.96 -11.98
CA GLN A 53 -4.61 4.82 -13.43
C GLN A 53 -4.67 3.37 -13.92
N ASP A 54 -4.01 2.44 -13.22
CA ASP A 54 -3.85 1.03 -13.58
C ASP A 54 -4.92 0.12 -12.93
N MET A 55 -6.06 0.70 -12.51
CA MET A 55 -7.16 0.03 -11.78
C MET A 55 -7.63 -1.28 -12.40
N ALA A 56 -7.66 -1.37 -13.73
CA ALA A 56 -8.10 -2.57 -14.45
C ALA A 56 -7.14 -3.76 -14.27
N SER A 57 -5.87 -3.49 -13.96
CA SER A 57 -4.83 -4.51 -13.80
C SER A 57 -4.47 -4.77 -12.33
N THR A 58 -4.98 -3.96 -11.40
CA THR A 58 -4.77 -4.16 -9.97
C THR A 58 -5.42 -5.46 -9.50
N PRO A 59 -4.66 -6.38 -8.88
CA PRO A 59 -5.20 -7.63 -8.38
C PRO A 59 -6.18 -7.36 -7.23
N VAL A 60 -7.32 -8.04 -7.26
CA VAL A 60 -8.35 -7.91 -6.23
C VAL A 60 -8.93 -9.26 -5.84
N VAL A 61 -9.37 -9.36 -4.59
CA VAL A 61 -10.19 -10.45 -4.06
C VAL A 61 -11.61 -9.96 -3.80
N GLU A 62 -12.59 -10.84 -4.01
CA GLU A 62 -13.98 -10.55 -3.70
C GLU A 62 -14.32 -11.01 -2.28
N ARG A 63 -15.05 -10.16 -1.54
CA ARG A 63 -15.53 -10.46 -0.19
C ARG A 63 -16.99 -10.11 -0.04
N ASN A 64 -17.78 -11.08 0.42
CA ASN A 64 -19.19 -10.87 0.75
C ASN A 64 -19.31 -10.04 2.03
N VAL A 65 -20.16 -9.02 1.98
CA VAL A 65 -20.59 -8.21 3.12
C VAL A 65 -22.13 -8.14 3.14
N PRO A 66 -22.78 -7.78 4.28
CA PRO A 66 -24.24 -7.74 4.35
C PRO A 66 -24.90 -6.83 3.28
N THR A 67 -24.16 -5.84 2.78
CA THR A 67 -24.62 -4.86 1.79
C THR A 67 -24.21 -5.19 0.34
N GLY A 68 -23.57 -6.33 0.08
CA GLY A 68 -23.16 -6.76 -1.27
C GLY A 68 -21.78 -7.42 -1.34
N VAL A 69 -21.12 -7.31 -2.49
CA VAL A 69 -19.76 -7.83 -2.71
C VAL A 69 -18.77 -6.67 -2.79
N LEU A 70 -17.68 -6.75 -2.03
CA LEU A 70 -16.56 -5.82 -2.09
C LEU A 70 -15.41 -6.41 -2.90
N ARG A 71 -14.78 -5.59 -3.74
CA ARG A 71 -13.52 -5.91 -4.43
C ARG A 71 -12.38 -5.24 -3.68
N ILE A 72 -11.48 -6.02 -3.11
CA ILE A 72 -10.43 -5.55 -2.19
C ILE A 72 -9.07 -5.79 -2.84
N VAL A 73 -8.20 -4.78 -2.89
CA VAL A 73 -6.84 -4.91 -3.44
C VAL A 73 -6.07 -5.97 -2.65
N SER A 74 -5.40 -6.89 -3.36
CA SER A 74 -4.64 -7.97 -2.73
C SER A 74 -3.49 -8.46 -3.62
N PRO A 75 -2.23 -8.48 -3.12
CA PRO A 75 -1.80 -7.94 -1.83
C PRO A 75 -1.79 -6.41 -1.81
N ALA A 76 -2.28 -5.77 -0.74
CA ALA A 76 -2.37 -4.30 -0.68
C ALA A 76 -1.04 -3.58 -0.34
N ALA A 77 0.04 -4.32 -0.11
CA ALA A 77 1.27 -3.79 0.49
C ALA A 77 1.95 -2.69 -0.35
N LEU A 78 1.88 -2.79 -1.68
CA LEU A 78 2.47 -1.79 -2.57
C LEU A 78 1.71 -0.47 -2.52
N GLU A 79 0.38 -0.51 -2.47
CA GLU A 79 -0.46 0.68 -2.37
C GLU A 79 -0.38 1.33 -0.99
N ILE A 80 -0.21 0.54 0.08
CA ILE A 80 0.03 1.06 1.43
C ILE A 80 1.25 1.99 1.43
N VAL A 81 2.34 1.57 0.78
CA VAL A 81 3.58 2.36 0.66
C VAL A 81 3.50 3.43 -0.44
N GLY A 82 2.61 3.24 -1.41
CA GLY A 82 2.35 4.18 -2.50
C GLY A 82 1.57 5.42 -2.06
N TYR A 83 0.71 5.27 -1.04
CA TYR A 83 -0.18 6.31 -0.52
C TYR A 83 -0.07 6.47 1.02
N PRO A 84 1.13 6.72 1.56
CA PRO A 84 1.36 6.73 3.00
C PRO A 84 0.55 7.78 3.75
N GLU A 85 0.21 8.91 3.12
CA GLU A 85 -0.65 9.95 3.71
C GLU A 85 -2.06 9.43 4.05
N ARG A 86 -2.50 8.36 3.40
CA ARG A 86 -3.80 7.71 3.67
C ARG A 86 -3.78 6.86 4.95
N PHE A 87 -2.60 6.56 5.45
CA PHE A 87 -2.39 5.77 6.67
C PHE A 87 -1.95 6.63 7.85
N GLY A 88 -1.78 7.95 7.69
CA GLY A 88 -1.10 8.75 8.71
C GLY A 88 0.43 8.63 8.65
N TYR A 89 0.96 8.34 7.46
CA TYR A 89 2.39 8.25 7.13
C TYR A 89 3.09 7.00 7.67
N LEU A 90 4.44 7.04 7.70
CA LEU A 90 5.27 5.84 7.67
C LEU A 90 5.22 4.98 8.93
N ASN A 91 5.02 5.58 10.12
CA ASN A 91 4.87 4.81 11.36
C ASN A 91 3.67 3.86 11.26
N ASN A 92 2.51 4.41 10.92
CA ASN A 92 1.28 3.62 10.75
C ASN A 92 1.38 2.65 9.55
N VAL A 93 2.04 3.04 8.46
CA VAL A 93 2.34 2.11 7.36
C VAL A 93 3.17 0.93 7.87
N ALA A 94 4.20 1.16 8.68
CA ALA A 94 5.02 0.10 9.24
C ALA A 94 4.19 -0.80 10.18
N THR A 95 3.37 -0.23 11.07
CA THR A 95 2.46 -1.01 11.93
C THR A 95 1.55 -1.92 11.11
N VAL A 96 0.88 -1.37 10.09
CA VAL A 96 -0.01 -2.15 9.21
C VAL A 96 0.76 -3.22 8.42
N LEU A 97 1.96 -2.92 7.94
CA LEU A 97 2.79 -3.90 7.25
C LEU A 97 3.20 -5.04 8.18
N ALA A 98 3.55 -4.75 9.44
CA ALA A 98 3.90 -5.76 10.44
C ALA A 98 2.77 -6.78 10.60
N GLU A 99 1.53 -6.31 10.77
CA GLU A 99 0.33 -7.15 10.87
C GLU A 99 0.04 -7.94 9.59
N LEU A 100 0.31 -7.37 8.41
CA LEU A 100 0.05 -8.04 7.14
C LEU A 100 1.08 -9.10 6.77
N THR A 101 2.30 -9.04 7.31
CA THR A 101 3.42 -9.89 6.87
C THR A 101 3.08 -11.39 6.84
N GLU A 102 2.31 -11.89 7.81
CA GLU A 102 1.95 -13.31 7.90
C GLU A 102 0.87 -13.74 6.88
N SER A 103 0.14 -12.78 6.30
CA SER A 103 -1.01 -13.04 5.42
C SER A 103 -0.71 -12.83 3.94
N ILE A 104 0.41 -12.17 3.60
CA ILE A 104 0.77 -11.86 2.23
C ILE A 104 1.44 -13.07 1.57
N ASP A 105 0.92 -13.47 0.41
CA ASP A 105 1.59 -14.42 -0.47
C ASP A 105 2.77 -13.74 -1.19
N GLY A 106 3.99 -14.25 -0.99
CA GLY A 106 5.22 -13.66 -1.52
C GLY A 106 5.31 -13.70 -3.05
N ASP A 107 4.79 -14.74 -3.69
CA ASP A 107 4.81 -14.87 -5.15
C ASP A 107 3.80 -13.94 -5.83
N ALA A 108 2.61 -13.80 -5.23
CA ALA A 108 1.61 -12.82 -5.64
C ALA A 108 2.16 -11.39 -5.49
N LEU A 109 2.82 -11.10 -4.36
CA LEU A 109 3.49 -9.82 -4.13
C LEU A 109 4.57 -9.54 -5.18
N ALA A 110 5.43 -10.52 -5.48
CA ALA A 110 6.44 -10.39 -6.53
C ALA A 110 5.83 -10.13 -7.91
N ALA A 111 4.74 -10.82 -8.25
CA ALA A 111 4.04 -10.65 -9.51
C ALA A 111 3.44 -9.24 -9.67
N GLU A 112 2.93 -8.67 -8.58
CA GLU A 112 2.46 -7.29 -8.57
C GLU A 112 3.60 -6.28 -8.63
N ALA A 113 4.67 -6.50 -7.86
CA ALA A 113 5.84 -5.63 -7.81
C ALA A 113 6.52 -5.43 -9.17
N ARG A 114 6.45 -6.43 -10.08
CA ARG A 114 6.95 -6.31 -11.47
C ARG A 114 6.25 -5.19 -12.26
N ARG A 115 5.00 -4.87 -11.93
CA ARG A 115 4.18 -3.86 -12.61
C ARG A 115 4.11 -2.54 -11.85
N ALA A 116 4.45 -2.55 -10.57
CA ALA A 116 4.44 -1.36 -9.72
C ALA A 116 5.59 -0.38 -10.03
N PRO A 117 5.46 0.91 -9.65
CA PRO A 117 6.56 1.86 -9.68
C PRO A 117 7.78 1.34 -8.88
N VAL A 118 8.99 1.45 -9.44
CA VAL A 118 10.22 0.96 -8.81
C VAL A 118 10.38 1.52 -7.39
N ALA A 119 10.12 2.82 -7.22
CA ALA A 119 10.22 3.50 -5.92
C ALA A 119 9.29 2.91 -4.84
N TRP A 120 8.11 2.38 -5.21
CA TRP A 120 7.21 1.74 -4.25
C TRP A 120 7.78 0.41 -3.78
N VAL A 121 8.31 -0.38 -4.71
CA VAL A 121 8.96 -1.68 -4.42
C VAL A 121 10.19 -1.48 -3.52
N GLN A 122 11.01 -0.45 -3.79
CA GLN A 122 12.18 -0.11 -2.98
C GLN A 122 11.80 0.24 -1.54
N ARG A 123 10.84 1.15 -1.35
CA ARG A 123 10.38 1.54 -0.02
C ARG A 123 9.71 0.39 0.72
N LEU A 124 8.88 -0.40 0.04
CA LEU A 124 8.22 -1.55 0.64
C LEU A 124 9.22 -2.59 1.11
N GLY A 125 10.24 -2.89 0.31
CA GLY A 125 11.29 -3.82 0.70
C GLY A 125 12.07 -3.37 1.94
N TYR A 126 12.42 -2.08 2.02
CA TYR A 126 13.05 -1.52 3.21
C TYR A 126 12.13 -1.63 4.44
N LEU A 127 10.86 -1.23 4.31
CA LEU A 127 9.88 -1.27 5.40
C LEU A 127 9.57 -2.70 5.87
N LEU A 128 9.52 -3.67 4.96
CA LEU A 128 9.32 -5.09 5.30
C LEU A 128 10.48 -5.62 6.15
N VAL A 129 11.73 -5.29 5.82
CA VAL A 129 12.89 -5.66 6.65
C VAL A 129 12.78 -5.01 8.04
N LEU A 130 12.40 -3.73 8.09
CA LEU A 130 12.24 -2.99 9.34
C LEU A 130 11.22 -3.65 10.30
N VAL A 131 10.15 -4.22 9.76
CA VAL A 131 9.09 -4.89 10.53
C VAL A 131 9.26 -6.41 10.64
N GLY A 132 10.41 -6.96 10.24
CA GLY A 132 10.73 -8.39 10.37
C GLY A 132 10.24 -9.29 9.22
N GLY A 133 9.55 -8.76 8.22
CA GLY A 133 9.06 -9.46 7.02
C GLY A 133 10.14 -9.78 5.98
N ASN A 134 11.27 -10.34 6.40
CA ASN A 134 12.45 -10.56 5.55
C ASN A 134 12.17 -11.48 4.35
N GLU A 135 11.36 -12.52 4.53
CA GLU A 135 11.01 -13.45 3.44
C GLU A 135 10.28 -12.73 2.30
N LEU A 136 9.26 -11.92 2.62
CA LEU A 136 8.56 -11.07 1.64
C LEU A 136 9.51 -10.06 0.99
N ALA A 137 10.43 -9.49 1.77
CA ALA A 137 11.43 -8.58 1.25
C ALA A 137 12.37 -9.29 0.24
N ASP A 138 12.75 -10.55 0.46
CA ASP A 138 13.58 -11.30 -0.48
C ASP A 138 12.89 -11.49 -1.84
N HIS A 139 11.59 -11.75 -1.86
CA HIS A 139 10.79 -11.79 -3.10
C HIS A 139 10.87 -10.47 -3.88
N LEU A 140 10.75 -9.32 -3.20
CA LEU A 140 10.85 -8.00 -3.83
C LEU A 140 12.27 -7.69 -4.32
N HIS A 141 13.30 -8.14 -3.60
CA HIS A 141 14.69 -7.97 -4.01
C HIS A 141 14.96 -8.71 -5.33
N GLY A 142 14.44 -9.92 -5.49
CA GLY A 142 14.50 -10.68 -6.75
C GLY A 142 13.85 -9.95 -7.94
N VAL A 143 12.78 -9.19 -7.69
CA VAL A 143 12.15 -8.33 -8.70
C VAL A 143 13.03 -7.12 -9.05
N LEU A 144 13.62 -6.45 -8.05
CA LEU A 144 14.47 -5.28 -8.27
C LEU A 144 15.78 -5.60 -9.00
N ALA A 145 16.34 -6.79 -8.80
CA ALA A 145 17.54 -7.25 -9.50
C ALA A 145 17.41 -7.23 -11.03
N GLN A 146 16.18 -7.24 -11.56
CA GLN A 146 15.88 -7.21 -13.00
C GLN A 146 15.49 -5.80 -13.49
N ARG A 147 15.56 -4.78 -12.63
CA ARG A 147 15.10 -3.42 -12.93
C ARG A 147 16.23 -2.43 -12.73
N SER A 148 16.20 -1.34 -13.49
CA SER A 148 17.06 -0.19 -13.22
C SER A 148 16.58 0.52 -11.96
N VAL A 149 17.45 0.65 -10.96
CA VAL A 149 17.16 1.24 -9.65
C VAL A 149 18.03 2.47 -9.41
N PHE A 150 17.43 3.49 -8.81
CA PHE A 150 18.11 4.70 -8.35
C PHE A 150 17.74 4.96 -6.90
N THR A 151 18.56 5.74 -6.20
CA THR A 151 18.24 6.10 -4.81
C THR A 151 16.94 6.92 -4.75
N VAL A 152 16.00 6.49 -3.93
CA VAL A 152 14.75 7.21 -3.65
C VAL A 152 14.64 7.58 -2.16
N PRO A 153 13.97 8.68 -1.79
CA PRO A 153 13.67 8.97 -0.39
C PRO A 153 12.70 7.93 0.19
N LEU A 154 12.91 7.58 1.46
CA LEU A 154 11.95 6.79 2.25
C LEU A 154 10.65 7.57 2.46
N ALA A 155 10.75 8.85 2.82
CA ALA A 155 9.65 9.81 2.89
C ALA A 155 9.71 10.79 1.70
N PRO A 156 8.89 10.60 0.64
CA PRO A 156 8.91 11.45 -0.56
C PRO A 156 8.62 12.93 -0.34
N TRP A 157 8.00 13.29 0.78
CA TRP A 157 7.69 14.68 1.15
C TRP A 157 8.83 15.38 1.90
N GLN A 158 9.96 14.71 2.14
CA GLN A 158 11.13 15.27 2.82
C GLN A 158 12.37 15.24 1.90
N ASN A 159 13.31 16.16 2.15
CA ASN A 159 14.60 16.17 1.43
C ASN A 159 15.42 14.92 1.82
N MET A 160 16.22 14.38 0.89
CA MET A 160 17.11 13.23 1.11
C MET A 160 18.60 13.62 1.18
N GLU A 161 18.92 14.90 1.08
CA GLU A 161 20.30 15.39 1.16
C GLU A 161 20.93 15.07 2.52
N GLY A 162 22.13 14.47 2.50
CA GLY A 162 22.85 14.05 3.71
C GLY A 162 22.28 12.81 4.41
N ALA A 163 21.12 12.29 3.99
CA ALA A 163 20.51 11.13 4.61
C ALA A 163 21.35 9.85 4.38
N PRO A 164 21.47 8.96 5.40
CA PRO A 164 22.03 7.63 5.23
C PRO A 164 21.29 6.85 4.14
N ARG A 165 22.00 5.94 3.47
CA ARG A 165 21.43 5.16 2.37
C ARG A 165 21.50 3.68 2.67
N ASP A 166 20.36 3.01 2.55
CA ASP A 166 20.31 1.56 2.48
C ASP A 166 20.78 1.13 1.08
N ALA A 167 21.89 0.40 1.02
CA ALA A 167 22.51 -0.01 -0.23
C ALA A 167 21.70 -1.11 -0.95
N ARG A 168 21.02 -1.98 -0.20
CA ARG A 168 20.25 -3.11 -0.71
C ARG A 168 18.99 -2.64 -1.44
N TRP A 169 18.31 -1.67 -0.85
CA TRP A 169 17.05 -1.13 -1.35
C TRP A 169 17.21 0.14 -2.16
N GLN A 170 18.39 0.75 -2.15
CA GLN A 170 18.65 2.06 -2.74
C GLN A 170 17.63 3.08 -2.19
N VAL A 171 17.47 3.11 -0.87
CA VAL A 171 16.55 4.02 -0.17
C VAL A 171 17.36 4.96 0.71
N ALA A 172 17.13 6.27 0.58
CA ALA A 172 17.65 7.26 1.51
C ALA A 172 16.74 7.33 2.74
N ILE A 173 17.29 7.00 3.91
CA ILE A 173 16.59 6.95 5.20
C ILE A 173 16.50 8.38 5.74
N ASN A 174 15.58 9.15 5.17
CA ASN A 174 15.41 10.57 5.44
C ASN A 174 14.36 10.90 6.51
N THR A 175 13.82 9.89 7.18
CA THR A 175 13.01 10.01 8.38
C THR A 175 13.18 8.72 9.20
N ASP A 176 12.99 8.83 10.50
CA ASP A 176 12.84 7.66 11.36
C ASP A 176 11.42 7.10 11.21
N VAL A 177 11.32 5.77 11.35
CA VAL A 177 10.06 5.04 11.28
C VAL A 177 10.01 4.11 12.47
N GLU A 178 9.00 4.31 13.32
CA GLU A 178 8.78 3.53 14.53
C GLU A 178 7.36 2.93 14.44
N PRO A 179 7.22 1.62 14.16
CA PRO A 179 5.93 0.96 14.22
C PRO A 179 5.43 0.94 15.67
N ASP A 180 4.11 1.06 15.83
CA ASP A 180 3.47 0.89 17.14
C ASP A 180 3.60 -0.58 17.57
N ALA A 181 3.82 -0.78 18.87
CA ALA A 181 4.02 -2.10 19.50
C ALA A 181 2.71 -2.77 19.94
#